data_AF-A0A934MPD3-F1
#
_entry.id   AF-A0A934MPD3-F1
#
_cell.length_a   1.000
_cell.length_b   1.000
_cell.length_c   1.000
_cell.angle_alpha   90.00
_cell.angle_beta   90.00
_cell.angle_gamma   90.00
#
_symmetry.space_group_name_H-M   'P 1'
#
loop_
_entity.id
_entity.type
_entity.pdbx_description
1 polymer ?
#
loop_
_entity_poly.entity_id
_entity_poly.type
_entity_poly.pdbx_seq_one_letter_code
_entity_poly.pdbx_strand_id
1 'polypeptide(L)' 'MLKNTALAERMRQTAYFMWEQDGRPEGTAMAYWLRAKEALLREVAYDRWLAEGTPAGRSDQNWHDAERELDEK' A
#
# COMPACT_ATOMS: atom_id res chain seq x y z
N MET A 1 -9.79 12.28 -0.58
CA MET A 1 -8.85 11.77 -1.59
C MET A 1 -7.45 12.23 -1.24
N LEU A 2 -6.62 11.33 -0.71
CA LEU A 2 -5.18 11.57 -0.64
C LEU A 2 -4.70 11.73 -2.09
N LYS A 3 -4.25 12.93 -2.45
CA LYS A 3 -3.71 13.20 -3.79
C LYS A 3 -2.58 12.20 -4.06
N ASN A 4 -2.48 11.71 -5.30
CA ASN A 4 -1.47 10.74 -5.74
C ASN A 4 -0.05 11.02 -5.19
N THR A 5 0.31 12.30 -5.02
CA THR A 5 1.56 12.76 -4.41
C THR A 5 1.74 12.38 -2.94
N ALA A 6 0.70 12.47 -2.11
CA ALA A 6 0.78 12.12 -0.69
C ALA A 6 0.90 10.61 -0.47
N LEU A 7 0.24 9.82 -1.32
CA LEU A 7 0.38 8.36 -1.32
C LEU A 7 1.80 7.94 -1.76
N ALA A 8 2.33 8.58 -2.80
CA ALA A 8 3.69 8.34 -3.28
C ALA A 8 4.74 8.65 -2.20
N GLU A 9 4.58 9.75 -1.46
CA GLU A 9 5.50 10.07 -0.35
C GLU A 9 5.38 9.07 0.81
N ARG A 10 4.17 8.66 1.15
CA ARG A 10 3.96 7.65 2.20
C ARG A 10 4.58 6.30 1.82
N MET A 11 4.48 5.92 0.55
CA MET A 11 5.12 4.71 0.01
C MET A 11 6.64 4.80 0.08
N ARG A 12 7.20 5.96 -0.29
CA ARG A 12 8.65 6.20 -0.20
C ARG A 12 9.15 6.10 1.25
N GLN A 13 8.45 6.72 2.20
CA GLN A 13 8.80 6.68 3.62
C GLN A 13 8.74 5.26 4.17
N THR A 14 7.69 4.51 3.83
CA THR A 14 7.51 3.12 4.25
C THR A 14 8.62 2.23 3.69
N ALA A 15 8.94 2.36 2.40
CA ALA A 15 10.01 1.61 1.75
C ALA A 15 11.38 1.92 2.38
N TYR A 16 11.65 3.20 2.64
CA TYR A 16 12.89 3.65 3.28
C TYR A 16 13.03 3.09 4.70
N PHE A 17 11.95 3.14 5.48
CA PHE A 17 11.93 2.60 6.84
C PHE A 17 12.25 1.10 6.83
N MET A 18 11.58 0.30 6.00
CA MET A 18 11.85 -1.14 5.89
C MET A 18 13.29 -1.43 5.45
N TRP A 19 13.80 -0.69 4.46
CA TRP A 19 15.17 -0.84 3.98
C TRP A 19 16.22 -0.47 5.05
N GLU A 20 15.95 0.56 5.84
CA GLU A 20 16.82 0.97 6.95
C GLU A 20 16.84 -0.06 8.08
N GLN A 21 15.67 -0.62 8.44
CA GLN A 21 15.57 -1.67 9.45
C GLN A 21 16.37 -2.93 9.08
N ASP A 22 16.39 -3.29 7.81
CA ASP A 22 17.14 -4.45 7.30
C ASP A 22 18.63 -4.15 7.06
N GLY A 23 19.13 -2.99 7.50
CA GLY A 23 20.56 -2.65 7.49
C GLY A 23 21.06 -2.00 6.19
N ARG A 24 20.15 -1.38 5.44
CA ARG A 24 20.44 -0.69 4.16
C ARG A 24 21.11 -1.57 3.09
N PRO A 25 20.59 -2.78 2.81
CA PRO A 25 21.17 -3.67 1.81
C PRO A 25 21.20 -3.02 0.42
N GLU A 26 22.36 -2.98 -0.22
CA GLU A 26 22.51 -2.43 -1.57
C GLU A 26 21.79 -3.29 -2.62
N GLY A 27 21.35 -2.66 -3.72
CA GLY A 27 20.71 -3.35 -4.85
C GLY A 27 19.28 -3.87 -4.60
N THR A 28 18.77 -3.80 -3.38
CA THR A 28 17.44 -4.33 -3.01
C THR A 28 16.36 -3.27 -2.82
N ALA A 29 16.68 -1.99 -3.04
CA ALA A 29 15.75 -0.87 -2.84
C ALA A 29 14.40 -1.04 -3.56
N MET A 30 14.39 -1.61 -4.76
CA MET A 30 13.17 -1.90 -5.52
C MET A 30 12.27 -2.91 -4.80
N ALA A 31 12.84 -3.93 -4.16
CA ALA A 31 12.07 -4.93 -3.43
C ALA A 31 11.35 -4.32 -2.22
N TYR A 32 12.00 -3.39 -1.51
CA TYR A 32 11.36 -2.66 -0.41
C TYR A 32 10.28 -1.69 -0.88
N TRP A 33 10.47 -1.08 -2.06
CA TRP A 33 9.45 -0.25 -2.67
C TRP A 33 8.18 -1.04 -3.01
N LEU A 34 8.32 -2.24 -3.58
CA LEU A 34 7.20 -3.15 -3.85
C LEU A 34 6.50 -3.60 -2.57
N ARG A 35 7.25 -3.99 -1.54
CA ARG A 35 6.70 -4.35 -0.21
C ARG A 35 5.92 -3.19 0.42
N ALA A 36 6.43 -1.96 0.30
CA ALA A 36 5.74 -0.78 0.79
C ALA A 36 4.44 -0.50 0.03
N LYS A 37 4.43 -0.69 -1.30
CA LYS A 37 3.22 -0.59 -2.13
C LYS A 37 2.15 -1.59 -1.66
N GLU A 38 2.52 -2.85 -1.46
CA GLU A 38 1.61 -3.90 -0.98
C GLU A 38 1.05 -3.61 0.42
N ALA A 39 1.91 -3.15 1.34
CA ALA A 39 1.51 -2.80 2.70
C ALA A 39 0.47 -1.68 2.71
N LEU A 40 0.68 -0.62 1.91
CA LEU A 40 -0.25 0.49 1.79
C LEU A 40 -1.54 0.11 1.08
N LEU A 41 -1.50 -0.74 0.06
CA LEU A 41 -2.70 -1.25 -0.59
C LEU A 41 -3.57 -2.03 0.41
N ARG A 42 -2.96 -2.88 1.24
CA ARG A 42 -3.67 -3.60 2.30
C ARG A 42 -4.25 -2.65 3.34
N GLU A 43 -3.52 -1.61 3.75
CA GLU A 43 -4.01 -0.60 4.70
C GLU A 43 -5.25 0.12 4.14
N VAL A 44 -5.18 0.62 2.90
CA VAL A 44 -6.30 1.32 2.25
C VAL A 44 -7.51 0.39 2.05
N ALA A 45 -7.28 -0.84 1.60
CA ALA A 45 -8.35 -1.83 1.43
C ALA A 45 -9.02 -2.18 2.78
N TYR A 46 -8.23 -2.28 3.85
CA TYR A 46 -8.73 -2.56 5.20
C TYR A 46 -9.51 -1.38 5.78
N ASP A 47 -9.00 -0.15 5.65
CA ASP A 47 -9.68 1.07 6.08
C ASP A 47 -11.03 1.24 5.37
N ARG A 48 -11.08 0.93 4.07
CA ARG A 48 -12.31 0.94 3.28
C ARG A 48 -13.29 -0.13 3.76
N TRP A 49 -12.82 -1.35 4.03
CA TRP A 49 -13.64 -2.43 4.58
C TRP A 49 -14.21 -2.08 5.96
N LEU A 50 -13.42 -1.43 6.82
CA LEU A 50 -13.89 -0.91 8.12
C LEU A 50 -14.94 0.19 7.94
N ALA A 51 -14.72 1.15 7.04
CA ALA A 51 -15.66 2.23 6.76
C ALA A 51 -17.00 1.73 6.18
N GLU A 52 -16.99 0.63 5.44
CA GLU A 52 -18.18 -0.05 4.92
C GLU A 52 -18.95 -0.87 5.98
N GLY A 53 -18.49 -0.90 7.23
CA GLY A 53 -19.16 -1.55 8.35
C GLY A 53 -18.83 -3.03 8.51
N THR A 54 -17.64 -3.47 8.07
CA THR A 54 -17.16 -4.86 8.18
C THR A 54 -18.12 -5.92 7.61
N PRO A 55 -18.61 -5.78 6.37
CA PRO A 55 -19.44 -6.82 5.75
C PRO A 55 -18.61 -8.09 5.54
N ALA A 56 -19.07 -9.22 6.10
CA ALA A 56 -18.46 -10.53 5.86
C ALA A 56 -18.71 -10.97 4.41
N GLY A 57 -17.67 -11.41 3.70
CA GLY A 57 -17.78 -12.01 2.36
C GLY A 57 -17.53 -11.09 1.15
N ARG A 58 -17.07 -9.84 1.35
CA ARG A 58 -16.66 -8.92 0.26
C ARG A 58 -15.17 -8.60 0.20
N SER A 59 -14.33 -9.32 0.96
CA SER A 59 -12.88 -9.10 0.98
C SER A 59 -12.29 -9.05 -0.42
N ASP A 60 -12.67 -9.99 -1.28
CA ASP A 60 -12.07 -10.18 -2.61
C ASP A 60 -12.43 -9.05 -3.59
N GLN A 61 -13.62 -8.47 -3.46
CA GLN A 61 -14.03 -7.32 -4.27
C GLN A 61 -13.25 -6.05 -3.89
N ASN A 62 -12.97 -5.87 -2.60
CA ASN A 62 -12.25 -4.71 -2.10
C ASN A 62 -10.75 -4.78 -2.46
N TRP A 63 -10.17 -5.98 -2.56
CA TRP A 63 -8.81 -6.18 -3.09
C TRP A 63 -8.69 -5.75 -4.57
N HIS A 64 -9.64 -6.16 -5.41
CA HIS A 64 -9.63 -5.80 -6.84
C HIS A 64 -9.90 -4.31 -7.10
N ASP A 65 -10.73 -3.66 -6.29
CA ASP A 65 -10.99 -2.23 -6.41
C ASP A 65 -9.78 -1.39 -5.99
N ALA A 66 -9.05 -1.81 -4.95
CA ALA A 66 -7.83 -1.15 -4.50
C ALA A 66 -6.67 -1.28 -5.51
N GLU A 67 -6.52 -2.43 -6.17
CA GLU A 67 -5.55 -2.59 -7.26
C GLU A 67 -5.83 -1.62 -8.41
N ARG A 68 -7.09 -1.51 -8.84
CA ARG A 68 -7.50 -0.64 -9.95
C ARG A 68 -7.30 0.85 -9.64
N GLU A 69 -7.52 1.27 -8.40
CA GLU A 69 -7.30 2.65 -7.96
C GLU A 69 -5.81 3.00 -7.86
N LEU A 70 -4.92 2.01 -7.68
CA LEU A 70 -3.47 2.20 -7.71
C LEU A 70 -2.84 2.08 -9.11
N ASP A 71 -3.59 1.56 -10.10
CA ASP A 71 -3.12 1.35 -11.47
C ASP A 71 -3.65 2.39 -12.48
N GLU A 72 -4.64 3.21 -12.10
CA GLU A 72 -5.08 4.35 -12.92
C GLU A 72 -4.00 5.45 -12.94
N LYS A 73 -3.26 5.46 -14.05
CA LYS A 73 -2.24 6.45 -14.47
C LYS A 73 -2.80 7.86 -14.68
#